data_AF-A0A950MQA0-F1
#
_entry.id   AF-A0A950MQA0-F1
#
_cell.length_a   1.000
_cell.length_b   1.000
_cell.length_c   1.000
_cell.angle_alpha   90.00
_cell.angle_beta   90.00
_cell.angle_gamma   90.00
#
_symmetry.space_group_name_H-M   'P 1'
#
loop_
_entity.id
_entity.type
_entity.pdbx_description
1 polymer ?
#
loop_
_entity_poly.entity_id
_entity_poly.type
_entity_poly.pdbx_seq_one_letter_code
_entity_poly.pdbx_strand_id
1 'polypeptide(L)'
;GGFLYRPAQDSSRTYGGAVCLNRIVELSPATFEEIRVKTIAPQAFGTYTAGTHTFSYDGKTCVLDAKRRKLSLRPLLNRVARASSRSYDRPLAHV
;
A
#
# COMPACT_ATOMS: atom_id res chain seq x y z
N GLY A 1 -10.94 -25.90 -16.89
CA GLY A 1 -9.93 -24.90 -17.29
C GLY A 1 -10.10 -23.65 -16.44
N GLY A 2 -9.00 -22.98 -16.08
CA GLY A 2 -9.01 -21.72 -15.32
C GLY A 2 -8.53 -20.53 -16.17
N PHE A 3 -8.64 -19.32 -15.62
CA PHE A 3 -8.08 -18.10 -16.20
C PHE A 3 -6.92 -17.59 -15.35
N LEU A 4 -5.91 -17.01 -16.01
CA LEU A 4 -4.81 -16.34 -15.33
C LEU A 4 -5.12 -14.84 -15.21
N TYR A 5 -5.02 -14.31 -14.00
CA TYR A 5 -5.22 -12.90 -13.71
C TYR A 5 -3.94 -12.29 -13.15
N ARG A 6 -3.58 -11.12 -13.66
CA ARG A 6 -2.47 -10.32 -13.18
C ARG A 6 -2.98 -9.04 -12.52
N PRO A 7 -2.77 -8.88 -11.21
CA PRO A 7 -2.95 -7.59 -10.55
C PRO A 7 -1.90 -6.58 -11.07
N ALA A 8 -2.33 -5.38 -11.40
CA ALA A 8 -1.48 -4.27 -11.81
C ALA A 8 -1.89 -3.00 -11.07
N GLN A 9 -0.95 -2.09 -10.82
CA GLN A 9 -1.29 -0.78 -10.25
C GLN A 9 -1.77 0.17 -11.36
N ASP A 10 -2.87 0.86 -11.09
CA ASP A 10 -3.23 2.10 -11.76
C ASP A 10 -2.67 3.27 -10.97
N SER A 11 -1.59 3.83 -11.50
CA SER A 11 -0.90 4.98 -10.94
C SER A 11 -1.22 6.30 -11.66
N SER A 12 -2.29 6.34 -12.47
CA SER A 12 -2.67 7.52 -13.26
C SER A 12 -2.98 8.77 -12.44
N ARG A 13 -3.49 8.61 -11.22
CA ARG A 13 -3.79 9.73 -10.28
C ARG A 13 -2.73 9.91 -9.20
N THR A 14 -2.22 8.81 -8.66
CA THR A 14 -1.18 8.75 -7.62
C THR A 14 -0.55 7.37 -7.69
N TYR A 15 0.72 7.24 -7.33
CA TYR A 15 1.35 5.93 -7.17
C TYR A 15 0.51 5.03 -6.26
N GLY A 16 0.15 3.84 -6.75
CA GLY A 16 -0.74 2.90 -6.04
C GLY A 16 -2.17 3.40 -5.86
N GLY A 17 -2.70 4.14 -6.85
CA GLY A 17 -4.03 4.75 -6.78
C GLY A 17 -5.16 3.71 -6.80
N ALA A 18 -5.05 2.69 -7.63
CA ALA A 18 -5.96 1.55 -7.65
C ALA A 18 -5.26 0.26 -8.10
N VAL A 19 -5.88 -0.89 -7.85
CA VAL A 19 -5.48 -2.16 -8.47
C VAL A 19 -6.39 -2.46 -9.67
N CYS A 20 -5.81 -2.75 -10.82
CA CYS A 20 -6.48 -3.33 -11.96
C CYS A 20 -6.25 -4.84 -11.97
N LEU A 21 -7.32 -5.62 -12.08
CA LEU A 21 -7.23 -7.04 -12.38
C LEU A 21 -7.32 -7.19 -13.90
N ASN A 22 -6.22 -7.67 -14.48
CA ASN A 22 -6.13 -7.91 -15.90
C ASN A 22 -6.19 -9.42 -16.14
N ARG A 23 -7.09 -9.87 -17.01
CA ARG A 23 -7.11 -11.25 -17.48
C ARG A 23 -6.08 -11.38 -18.59
N ILE A 24 -5.15 -12.32 -18.44
CA ILE A 24 -4.22 -12.67 -19.50
C ILE A 24 -5.00 -13.45 -20.58
N VAL A 25 -4.98 -12.93 -21.80
CA VAL A 25 -5.64 -13.55 -22.97
C VAL A 25 -4.64 -14.27 -23.86
N GLU A 26 -3.38 -13.82 -23.89
CA GLU A 26 -2.26 -14.50 -24.54
C GLU A 26 -0.99 -14.40 -23.69
N LEU A 27 -0.30 -15.53 -23.51
CA LEU A 27 0.98 -15.60 -22.80
C LEU A 27 1.88 -16.65 -23.45
N SER A 28 2.81 -16.17 -24.26
CA SER A 28 3.87 -16.96 -24.88
C SER A 28 5.22 -16.25 -24.72
N PRO A 29 6.35 -16.91 -25.03
CA PRO A 29 7.64 -16.23 -25.09
C PRO A 29 7.70 -15.06 -26.09
N ALA A 30 6.85 -15.05 -27.12
CA ALA A 30 6.85 -14.04 -28.17
C ALA A 30 5.76 -12.97 -28.00
N THR A 31 4.69 -13.29 -27.28
CA THR A 31 3.48 -12.47 -27.23
C THR A 31 2.89 -12.45 -25.82
N PHE A 32 2.45 -11.26 -25.41
CA PHE A 32 1.73 -11.06 -24.17
C PHE A 32 0.57 -10.10 -24.41
N GLU A 33 -0.64 -10.56 -24.12
CA GLU A 33 -1.84 -9.74 -24.21
C GLU A 33 -2.71 -9.96 -22.97
N GLU A 34 -3.27 -8.87 -22.46
CA GLU A 34 -4.19 -8.90 -21.34
C GLU A 34 -5.29 -7.84 -21.51
N ILE A 35 -6.47 -8.14 -20.95
CA ILE A 35 -7.59 -7.22 -20.91
C ILE A 35 -7.92 -6.88 -19.46
N ARG A 36 -8.14 -5.60 -19.18
CA ARG A 36 -8.62 -5.18 -17.86
C ARG A 36 -10.06 -5.63 -17.67
N VAL A 37 -10.31 -6.44 -16.65
CA VAL A 37 -11.66 -6.94 -16.33
C VAL A 37 -12.28 -6.24 -15.14
N LYS A 38 -11.46 -5.71 -14.23
CA LYS A 38 -11.94 -5.03 -13.03
C LYS A 38 -10.92 -4.01 -12.54
N THR A 39 -11.42 -2.93 -11.98
CA THR A 39 -10.64 -2.02 -11.15
C THR A 39 -11.16 -2.07 -9.72
N ILE A 40 -10.27 -2.34 -8.78
CA ILE A 40 -10.49 -2.26 -7.35
C ILE A 40 -10.17 -0.82 -6.97
N ALA A 41 -11.20 0.01 -6.85
CA ALA A 41 -11.03 1.42 -6.54
C ALA A 41 -11.04 1.63 -5.01
N PRO A 42 -10.20 2.53 -4.46
CA PRO A 42 -10.09 2.73 -3.01
C PRO A 42 -11.40 3.23 -2.36
N GLN A 43 -12.31 3.82 -3.14
CA GLN A 43 -13.62 4.28 -2.68
C GLN A 43 -14.49 3.15 -2.12
N ALA A 44 -14.20 1.89 -2.46
CA ALA A 44 -14.92 0.74 -1.93
C ALA A 44 -14.52 0.36 -0.49
N PHE A 45 -13.46 0.96 0.09
CA PHE A 45 -12.85 0.51 1.35
C PHE A 45 -12.98 1.50 2.52
N GLY A 46 -14.12 2.18 2.61
CA GLY A 46 -14.46 3.04 3.75
C GLY A 46 -13.45 4.19 3.92
N THR A 47 -12.76 4.26 5.06
CA THR A 47 -11.79 5.35 5.32
C THR A 47 -10.47 5.23 4.53
N TYR A 48 -10.24 4.12 3.83
CA TYR A 48 -9.03 3.86 3.04
C TYR A 48 -9.18 4.31 1.58
N THR A 49 -9.46 5.60 1.40
CA THR A 49 -9.76 6.20 0.09
C THR A 49 -8.54 6.68 -0.69
N ALA A 50 -7.33 6.63 -0.12
CA ALA A 50 -6.15 7.26 -0.72
C ALA A 50 -5.39 6.37 -1.72
N GLY A 51 -5.73 5.08 -1.81
CA GLY A 51 -5.18 4.16 -2.80
C GLY A 51 -5.38 2.70 -2.43
N THR A 52 -5.43 1.82 -3.42
CA THR A 52 -5.27 0.37 -3.25
C THR A 52 -4.18 -0.07 -4.19
N HIS A 53 -3.17 -0.79 -3.70
CA HIS A 53 -1.92 -0.91 -4.46
C HIS A 53 -1.34 -2.32 -4.55
N THR A 54 -1.82 -3.26 -3.73
CA THR A 54 -1.43 -4.67 -3.80
C THR A 54 -2.65 -5.54 -3.53
N PHE A 55 -2.83 -6.57 -4.35
CA PHE A 55 -3.89 -7.57 -4.20
C PHE A 55 -3.28 -8.98 -4.29
N SER A 56 -3.66 -9.86 -3.38
CA SER A 56 -3.27 -11.28 -3.38
C SER A 56 -4.44 -12.17 -2.97
N TYR A 57 -4.53 -13.35 -3.57
CA TYR A 57 -5.55 -14.34 -3.27
C TYR A 57 -4.99 -15.75 -3.38
N ASP A 58 -5.19 -16.57 -2.35
CA ASP A 58 -4.70 -17.96 -2.29
C ASP A 58 -5.79 -19.02 -2.52
N GLY A 59 -7.02 -18.61 -2.84
CA GLY A 59 -8.18 -19.49 -2.95
C GLY A 59 -9.10 -19.50 -1.72
N LYS A 60 -8.67 -18.96 -0.59
CA LYS A 60 -9.46 -18.87 0.65
C LYS A 60 -9.41 -17.47 1.26
N THR A 61 -8.26 -16.82 1.17
CA THR A 61 -7.96 -15.54 1.78
C THR A 61 -7.64 -14.53 0.69
N CYS A 62 -8.33 -13.39 0.74
CA CYS A 62 -8.03 -12.22 -0.07
C CYS A 62 -7.34 -11.18 0.80
N VAL A 63 -6.15 -10.75 0.38
CA VAL A 63 -5.39 -9.67 1.01
C VAL A 63 -5.33 -8.47 0.06
N LEU A 64 -5.72 -7.31 0.56
CA LEU A 64 -5.66 -6.05 -0.17
C LEU A 64 -4.95 -5.00 0.68
N ASP A 65 -3.90 -4.39 0.12
CA ASP A 65 -3.22 -3.26 0.73
C ASP A 65 -3.90 -1.94 0.31
N ALA A 66 -4.49 -1.26 1.29
CA ALA A 66 -5.22 -0.01 1.12
C ALA A 66 -4.64 1.12 1.98
N LYS A 67 -4.51 2.30 1.39
CA LYS A 67 -3.90 3.48 1.98
C LYS A 67 -4.96 4.50 2.39
N ARG A 68 -4.72 5.15 3.53
CA ARG A 68 -5.42 6.40 3.93
C ARG A 68 -4.42 7.48 4.29
N ARG A 69 -4.84 8.74 4.15
CA ARG A 69 -4.10 9.90 4.66
C ARG A 69 -4.77 10.39 5.94
N LYS A 70 -3.98 10.58 7.00
CA LYS A 70 -4.44 11.14 8.27
C LYS A 70 -3.49 12.24 8.70
N LEU A 71 -4.02 13.43 8.95
CA LEU A 71 -3.27 14.51 9.58
C LEU A 71 -3.21 14.25 11.09
N SER A 72 -2.04 14.42 11.70
CA SER A 72 -1.82 14.17 13.12
C SER A 72 -0.70 15.04 13.68
N LEU A 73 -0.92 15.64 14.84
CA LEU A 73 0.11 16.38 15.59
C LEU A 73 0.98 15.47 16.47
N ARG A 74 0.63 14.18 16.61
CA ARG A 74 1.38 13.24 17.44
C ARG A 74 2.87 13.17 17.11
N PRO A 75 3.32 13.15 15.84
CA PRO A 75 4.75 13.14 15.53
C PRO A 75 5.49 14.37 16.08
N LEU A 76 4.83 15.53 16.10
CA LEU A 76 5.37 16.76 16.68
C LEU A 76 5.48 16.63 18.20
N LEU A 77 4.42 16.20 18.87
CA LEU A 77 4.42 15.98 20.32
C LEU A 77 5.45 14.93 20.74
N ASN A 78 5.58 13.83 20.00
CA ASN A 78 6.58 12.79 20.23
C ASN A 78 8.01 13.33 20.11
N ARG A 79 8.25 14.31 19.23
CA ARG A 79 9.56 14.96 19.10
C ARG A 79 9.89 15.80 20.34
N VAL A 80 8.91 16.55 20.86
CA VAL A 80 9.08 17.34 22.09
C VAL A 80 9.35 16.42 23.28
N ALA A 81 8.54 15.37 23.46
CA ALA A 81 8.69 14.43 24.58
C ALA A 81 10.07 13.73 24.60
N ARG A 82 10.60 13.37 23.42
CA ARG A 82 11.94 12.77 23.28
C ARG A 82 13.08 13.76 23.55
N ALA A 83 12.86 15.05 23.29
CA ALA A 83 13.86 16.08 23.61
C ALA A 83 13.95 16.31 25.13
N SER A 84 12.82 16.27 25.83
CA SER A 84 12.78 16.38 27.30
C SER A 84 13.33 15.16 28.04
N SER A 85 13.33 13.97 27.45
CA SER A 85 13.91 12.76 28.06
C SER A 85 15.43 12.64 27.89
N ARG A 86 16.08 13.58 27.21
CA ARG A 86 17.52 13.54 26.88
C ARG A 86 18.41 14.26 27.89
N SER A 87 17.84 14.79 28.97
CA SER A 87 18.54 15.60 29.99
C SER A 87 18.94 14.84 31.25
N TYR A 88 18.84 13.52 31.28
CA TYR A 88 19.17 12.72 32.47
C TYR A 88 20.00 11.49 32.08
N ASP A 89 21.27 11.70 31.78
CA ASP A 89 22.36 10.73 32.00
C ASP A 89 23.68 11.31 31.46
N ARG A 90 24.41 11.97 32.34
CA ARG A 90 25.85 12.19 32.16
C ARG A 90 26.50 12.01 33.54
N PRO A 91 27.00 10.81 33.88
CA PRO A 91 27.83 10.70 35.07
C PRO A 91 29.10 11.52 34.84
N LEU A 92 29.43 12.35 35.83
CA LEU A 92 30.68 13.11 35.88
C LEU A 92 31.83 12.11 35.93
N ALA A 93 32.65 12.07 34.87
CA ALA A 93 33.92 11.38 34.90
C ALA A 93 34.84 12.13 35.86
N HIS A 94 35.13 11.54 37.01
CA HIS A 94 36.18 11.99 37.91
C HIS A 94 37.53 11.44 37.42
N VAL A 95 38.49 12.36 37.28
CA VAL A 95 39.92 12.16 37.02
C VAL A 95 40.58 11.46 38.20
#